data_AF-A0A1S7SK40-F1
#
_entry.id   AF-A0A1S7SK40-F1
#
_cell.length_a   1.000
_cell.length_b   1.000
_cell.length_c   1.000
_cell.angle_alpha   90.00
_cell.angle_beta   90.00
_cell.angle_gamma   90.00
#
_symmetry.space_group_name_H-M   'P 1'
#
loop_
_entity.id
_entity.type
_entity.pdbx_description
1 polymer ?
#
loop_
_entity_poly.entity_id
_entity_poly.type
_entity_poly.pdbx_seq_one_letter_code
_entity_poly.pdbx_strand_id
1 'polypeptide(L)'
;MSKHDDWLKAAEDACSYRRMYALALEISIETIDPQLKAAADGVVEVLKDVVGLALASSDILKEARRRFTVLTNALAGAPEMEQFVTSAGSPAEQVEELLCQILEKVASRTAHELPAIRTMRSDMKPTRRASPRGW
;
A
#
# COMPACT_ATOMS: atom_id res chain seq x y z
N MET A 1 -22.35 -8.78 -23.87
CA MET A 1 -21.20 -8.47 -23.02
C MET A 1 -20.49 -9.78 -22.77
N SER A 2 -19.16 -9.82 -22.82
CA SER A 2 -18.44 -11.05 -22.52
C SER A 2 -18.48 -11.25 -21.00
N LYS A 3 -18.44 -12.51 -20.54
CA LYS A 3 -18.48 -12.83 -19.11
C LYS A 3 -17.31 -12.17 -18.34
N HIS A 4 -16.20 -11.97 -19.03
CA HIS A 4 -15.04 -11.24 -18.56
C HIS A 4 -15.34 -9.74 -18.31
N ASP A 5 -16.09 -9.08 -19.20
CA ASP A 5 -16.51 -7.69 -19.01
C ASP A 5 -17.46 -7.54 -17.81
N ASP A 6 -18.32 -8.55 -17.59
CA ASP A 6 -19.24 -8.58 -16.45
C ASP A 6 -18.46 -8.73 -15.13
N TRP A 7 -17.41 -9.56 -15.11
CA TRP A 7 -16.51 -9.68 -13.96
C TRP A 7 -15.71 -8.40 -13.68
N LEU A 8 -15.24 -7.70 -14.72
CA LEU A 8 -14.53 -6.43 -14.55
C LEU A 8 -15.44 -5.39 -13.90
N LYS A 9 -16.67 -5.27 -14.40
CA LYS A 9 -17.66 -4.36 -13.82
C LYS A 9 -18.02 -4.75 -12.39
N ALA A 10 -18.21 -6.04 -12.13
CA ALA A 10 -18.50 -6.54 -10.78
C ALA A 10 -17.33 -6.27 -9.80
N ALA A 11 -16.09 -6.28 -10.30
CA ALA A 11 -14.91 -5.96 -9.50
C ALA A 11 -14.84 -4.48 -9.12
N GLU A 12 -15.19 -3.57 -10.03
CA GLU A 12 -15.30 -2.13 -9.74
C GLU A 12 -16.37 -1.86 -8.66
N ASP A 13 -17.48 -2.59 -8.71
CA ASP A 13 -18.59 -2.46 -7.76
C ASP A 13 -18.35 -3.20 -6.42
N ALA A 14 -17.26 -3.98 -6.29
CA ALA A 14 -16.98 -4.82 -5.13
C ALA A 14 -16.37 -4.02 -3.96
N CYS A 15 -17.13 -3.08 -3.39
CA CYS A 15 -16.68 -2.26 -2.26
C CYS A 15 -16.69 -2.95 -0.89
N SER A 16 -17.20 -4.19 -0.79
CA SER A 16 -17.29 -4.95 0.47
C SER A 16 -16.58 -6.29 0.36
N TYR A 17 -15.96 -6.74 1.46
CA TYR A 17 -15.26 -8.03 1.53
C TYR A 17 -16.15 -9.23 1.17
N ARG A 18 -17.45 -9.16 1.50
CA ARG A 18 -18.42 -10.19 1.09
C ARG A 18 -18.59 -10.25 -0.42
N ARG A 19 -18.63 -9.10 -1.08
CA ARG A 19 -18.78 -9.00 -2.53
C ARG A 19 -17.48 -9.37 -3.25
N MET A 20 -16.33 -8.99 -2.70
CA MET A 20 -15.02 -9.46 -3.16
C MET A 20 -14.91 -10.99 -3.10
N TYR A 21 -15.33 -11.60 -1.98
CA TYR A 21 -15.34 -13.06 -1.83
C TYR A 21 -16.28 -13.74 -2.84
N ALA A 22 -17.51 -13.23 -2.98
CA ALA A 22 -18.48 -13.80 -3.91
C ALA A 22 -17.97 -13.77 -5.37
N LEU A 23 -17.40 -12.64 -5.78
CA LEU A 23 -16.82 -12.50 -7.12
C LEU A 23 -15.60 -13.40 -7.32
N ALA A 24 -14.69 -13.46 -6.34
CA ALA A 24 -13.54 -14.35 -6.42
C ALA A 24 -13.95 -15.82 -6.49
N LEU A 25 -14.98 -16.22 -5.74
CA LEU A 25 -15.51 -17.57 -5.80
C LEU A 25 -16.12 -17.88 -7.17
N GLU A 26 -16.90 -16.96 -7.74
CA GLU A 26 -17.46 -17.08 -9.09
C GLU A 26 -16.36 -17.23 -10.14
N ILE A 27 -15.36 -16.33 -10.14
CA ILE A 27 -14.24 -16.37 -11.08
C ILE A 27 -13.46 -17.67 -10.93
N SER A 28 -13.16 -18.13 -9.71
CA SER A 28 -12.45 -19.40 -9.51
C SER A 28 -13.17 -20.59 -10.12
N ILE A 29 -14.50 -20.63 -10.00
CA ILE A 29 -15.31 -21.76 -10.50
C ILE A 29 -15.41 -21.72 -12.02
N GLU A 30 -15.56 -20.54 -12.59
CA GLU A 30 -16.01 -20.38 -13.97
C GLU A 30 -14.89 -20.05 -14.96
N THR A 31 -13.73 -19.59 -14.48
CA THR A 31 -12.59 -19.30 -15.35
C THR A 31 -11.88 -20.58 -15.81
N ILE A 32 -11.37 -20.54 -17.03
CA ILE A 32 -10.50 -21.58 -17.61
C ILE A 32 -9.02 -21.15 -17.52
N ASP A 33 -8.76 -19.87 -17.26
CA ASP A 33 -7.41 -19.32 -17.11
C ASP A 33 -6.80 -19.71 -15.75
N PRO A 34 -5.70 -20.50 -15.73
CA PRO A 34 -5.07 -20.94 -14.49
C PRO A 34 -4.50 -19.79 -13.64
N GLN A 35 -4.02 -18.71 -14.27
CA GLN A 35 -3.46 -17.56 -13.55
C GLN A 35 -4.58 -16.78 -12.86
N LEU A 36 -5.67 -16.52 -13.59
CA LEU A 36 -6.84 -15.86 -13.02
C LEU A 36 -7.47 -16.71 -11.92
N LYS A 37 -7.53 -18.04 -12.10
CA LYS A 37 -8.02 -18.98 -11.10
C LYS A 37 -7.18 -18.91 -9.82
N ALA A 38 -5.86 -18.98 -9.92
CA ALA A 38 -4.96 -18.93 -8.77
C ALA A 38 -5.10 -17.60 -7.98
N ALA A 39 -5.24 -16.48 -8.69
CA ALA A 39 -5.47 -15.18 -8.06
C ALA A 39 -6.82 -15.16 -7.31
N ALA A 40 -7.87 -15.74 -7.92
CA ALA A 40 -9.20 -15.82 -7.33
C ALA A 40 -9.23 -16.73 -6.08
N ASP A 41 -8.61 -17.91 -6.16
CA ASP A 41 -8.44 -18.83 -5.04
C ASP A 41 -7.68 -18.17 -3.87
N GLY A 42 -6.67 -17.36 -4.18
CA GLY A 42 -5.93 -16.58 -3.19
C GLY A 42 -6.84 -15.65 -2.37
N VAL A 43 -7.83 -15.01 -2.99
CA VAL A 43 -8.80 -14.14 -2.31
C VAL A 43 -9.78 -14.97 -1.47
N VAL A 44 -10.30 -16.06 -2.05
CA VAL A 44 -11.24 -16.97 -1.38
C VAL A 44 -10.63 -17.53 -0.10
N GLU A 45 -9.38 -18.00 -0.16
CA GLU A 45 -8.68 -18.60 0.98
C GLU A 45 -8.47 -17.63 2.15
N VAL A 46 -8.27 -16.34 1.88
CA VAL A 46 -8.11 -15.33 2.96
C VAL A 46 -9.44 -14.96 3.57
N LEU A 47 -10.51 -14.92 2.77
CA LEU A 47 -11.80 -14.42 3.19
C LEU A 47 -12.76 -15.50 3.71
N LYS A 48 -12.57 -16.78 3.36
CA LYS A 48 -13.50 -17.88 3.70
C LYS A 48 -13.84 -17.95 5.19
N ASP A 49 -12.85 -17.73 6.06
CA ASP A 49 -13.02 -17.88 7.51
C ASP A 49 -13.53 -16.60 8.18
N VAL A 50 -13.51 -15.47 7.47
CA VAL A 50 -13.85 -14.15 8.05
C VAL A 50 -15.06 -13.48 7.41
N VAL A 51 -15.52 -13.92 6.24
CA VAL A 51 -16.61 -13.30 5.48
C VAL A 51 -17.96 -13.33 6.23
N GLY A 52 -18.14 -14.33 7.10
CA GLY A 52 -19.31 -14.50 7.96
C GLY A 52 -19.19 -13.81 9.33
N LEU A 53 -17.99 -13.34 9.72
CA LEU A 53 -17.77 -12.75 11.03
C LEU A 53 -18.21 -11.28 11.05
N ALA A 54 -18.71 -10.83 12.21
CA ALA A 54 -19.04 -9.42 12.43
C ALA A 54 -17.78 -8.54 12.51
N LEU A 55 -16.68 -9.11 13.00
CA LEU A 55 -15.38 -8.46 13.12
C LEU A 55 -14.28 -9.43 12.65
N ALA A 56 -13.48 -8.98 11.70
CA ALA A 56 -12.32 -9.69 11.19
C ALA A 56 -11.05 -8.92 11.57
N SER A 57 -9.92 -9.62 11.66
CA SER A 57 -8.63 -8.96 11.93
C SER A 57 -8.29 -7.98 10.81
N SER A 58 -7.80 -6.79 11.18
CA SER A 58 -7.36 -5.77 10.22
C SER A 58 -6.31 -6.29 9.25
N ASP A 59 -5.45 -7.23 9.68
CA ASP A 59 -4.38 -7.74 8.82
C ASP A 59 -4.94 -8.67 7.74
N ILE A 60 -5.94 -9.48 8.08
CA ILE A 60 -6.65 -10.35 7.13
C ILE A 60 -7.38 -9.48 6.09
N LEU A 61 -8.03 -8.41 6.52
CA LEU A 61 -8.74 -7.49 5.63
C LEU A 61 -7.82 -6.71 4.70
N LYS A 62 -6.61 -6.34 5.16
CA LYS A 62 -5.56 -5.75 4.31
C LYS A 62 -5.06 -6.76 3.28
N GLU A 63 -4.78 -7.98 3.71
CA GLU A 63 -4.31 -9.04 2.82
C GLU A 63 -5.36 -9.41 1.77
N ALA A 64 -6.63 -9.50 2.15
CA ALA A 64 -7.74 -9.73 1.23
C ALA A 64 -7.80 -8.64 0.15
N ARG A 65 -7.65 -7.37 0.53
CA ARG A 65 -7.65 -6.25 -0.41
C ARG A 65 -6.45 -6.28 -1.36
N ARG A 66 -5.27 -6.65 -0.84
CA ARG A 66 -4.06 -6.84 -1.66
C ARG A 66 -4.29 -7.92 -2.72
N ARG A 67 -4.75 -9.11 -2.31
CA ARG A 67 -5.03 -10.21 -3.24
C ARG A 67 -6.14 -9.89 -4.24
N PHE A 68 -7.17 -9.16 -3.81
CA PHE A 68 -8.23 -8.72 -4.71
C PHE A 68 -7.70 -7.73 -5.76
N THR A 69 -6.72 -6.89 -5.41
CA THR A 69 -6.05 -6.01 -6.38
C THR A 69 -5.27 -6.83 -7.42
N VAL A 70 -4.58 -7.89 -7.00
CA VAL A 70 -3.89 -8.80 -7.93
C VAL A 70 -4.89 -9.48 -8.88
N LEU A 71 -6.00 -9.98 -8.35
CA LEU A 71 -7.08 -10.58 -9.14
C LEU A 71 -7.63 -9.61 -10.19
N THR A 72 -7.89 -8.36 -9.80
CA THR A 72 -8.42 -7.34 -10.73
C THR A 72 -7.41 -6.90 -11.78
N ASN A 73 -6.12 -6.85 -11.45
CA ASN A 73 -5.06 -6.60 -12.43
C ASN A 73 -4.94 -7.74 -13.45
N ALA A 74 -4.97 -8.99 -12.98
CA ALA A 74 -4.98 -10.18 -13.84
C ALA A 74 -6.19 -10.17 -14.77
N LEU A 75 -7.37 -9.81 -14.24
CA LEU A 75 -8.59 -9.66 -15.01
C LEU A 75 -8.53 -8.49 -16.01
N ALA A 76 -7.86 -7.39 -15.69
CA ALA A 76 -7.68 -6.29 -16.64
C ALA A 76 -6.65 -6.59 -17.75
N GLY A 77 -5.98 -7.74 -17.70
CA GLY A 77 -4.83 -8.04 -18.57
C GLY A 77 -3.65 -7.09 -18.33
N ALA A 78 -3.63 -6.40 -17.19
CA ALA A 78 -2.53 -5.51 -16.83
C ALA A 78 -1.37 -6.38 -16.34
N PRO A 79 -0.15 -6.21 -16.88
CA PRO A 79 1.01 -6.93 -16.36
C PRO A 79 1.16 -6.63 -14.87
N GLU A 80 1.43 -7.67 -14.08
CA GLU A 80 1.73 -7.57 -12.66
C GLU A 80 2.84 -6.52 -12.48
N MET A 81 2.48 -5.30 -12.05
CA MET A 81 3.45 -4.47 -11.35
C MET A 81 3.71 -5.20 -10.05
N GLU A 82 4.78 -6.01 -10.03
CA GLU A 82 5.35 -6.64 -8.85
C GLU A 82 5.43 -5.59 -7.73
N GLN A 83 4.41 -5.55 -6.87
CA GLN A 83 4.45 -4.76 -5.67
C GLN A 83 5.14 -5.59 -4.62
N PHE A 84 6.42 -5.25 -4.43
CA PHE A 84 7.16 -5.31 -3.17
C PHE A 84 6.67 -6.40 -2.22
N VAL A 85 7.38 -7.53 -2.29
CA VAL A 85 7.61 -8.35 -1.12
C VAL A 85 7.87 -7.40 0.06
N THR A 86 6.98 -7.43 1.05
CA THR A 86 7.25 -6.95 2.40
C THR A 86 8.44 -7.71 2.95
N SER A 87 9.63 -7.32 2.52
CA SER A 87 10.89 -7.65 3.15
C SER A 87 11.14 -6.54 4.17
N ALA A 88 10.76 -6.82 5.42
CA ALA A 88 11.36 -6.27 6.63
C ALA A 88 11.86 -4.80 6.60
N GLY A 89 10.97 -3.84 6.31
CA GLY A 89 11.22 -2.42 6.54
C GLY A 89 10.06 -1.84 7.33
N SER A 90 10.35 -1.28 8.51
CA SER A 90 9.33 -0.70 9.38
C SER A 90 8.57 0.40 8.62
N PRO A 91 7.24 0.55 8.78
CA PRO A 91 6.47 1.60 8.11
C PRO A 91 7.00 3.03 8.39
N ALA A 92 7.82 3.21 9.43
CA ALA A 92 8.52 4.46 9.70
C ALA A 92 9.60 4.80 8.65
N GLU A 93 10.34 3.81 8.16
CA GLU A 93 11.44 4.03 7.20
C GLU A 93 10.91 4.38 5.81
N GLN A 94 9.80 3.76 5.39
CA GLN A 94 9.14 4.09 4.12
C GLN A 94 8.58 5.53 4.11
N VAL A 95 8.13 6.02 5.27
CA VAL A 95 7.66 7.41 5.41
C VAL A 95 8.83 8.38 5.37
N GLU A 96 9.96 8.07 6.01
CA GLU A 96 11.17 8.89 5.94
C GLU A 96 11.74 8.97 4.52
N GLU A 97 11.76 7.85 3.79
CA GLU A 97 12.25 7.82 2.42
C GLU A 97 11.34 8.60 1.46
N LEU A 98 10.01 8.47 1.61
CA LEU A 98 9.04 9.28 0.88
C LEU A 98 9.16 10.78 1.20
N LEU A 99 9.41 11.14 2.47
CA LEU A 99 9.64 12.53 2.86
C LEU A 99 10.91 13.09 2.23
N CYS A 100 12.01 12.35 2.21
CA CYS A 100 13.26 12.76 1.55
C CYS A 100 13.05 12.98 0.04
N GLN A 101 12.36 12.07 -0.65
CA GLN A 101 12.07 12.23 -2.08
C GLN A 101 11.15 13.41 -2.39
N ILE A 102 10.16 13.68 -1.53
CA ILE A 102 9.29 14.86 -1.68
C ILE A 102 10.09 16.15 -1.45
N LEU A 103 10.92 16.20 -0.40
CA LEU A 103 11.75 17.37 -0.09
C LEU A 103 12.76 17.66 -1.21
N GLU A 104 13.40 16.65 -1.80
CA GLU A 104 14.29 16.84 -2.95
C GLU A 104 13.56 17.32 -4.20
N LYS A 105 12.36 16.79 -4.47
CA LYS A 105 11.52 17.26 -5.60
C LYS A 105 11.02 18.67 -5.40
N VAL A 106 10.67 19.06 -4.17
CA VAL A 106 10.27 20.43 -3.84
C VAL A 106 11.47 21.36 -3.96
N ALA A 107 12.64 20.99 -3.43
CA ALA A 107 13.88 21.75 -3.53
C ALA A 107 14.29 21.98 -5.00
N SER A 108 14.18 20.95 -5.84
CA SER A 108 14.46 21.02 -7.27
C SER A 108 13.46 21.89 -8.04
N ARG A 109 12.20 21.98 -7.59
CA ARG A 109 11.19 22.88 -8.15
C ARG A 109 11.35 24.33 -7.68
N THR A 110 11.87 24.54 -6.48
CA THR A 110 12.14 25.88 -5.93
C THR A 110 13.47 26.47 -6.40
N ALA A 111 14.30 25.71 -7.12
CA ALA A 111 15.57 26.19 -7.68
C ALA A 111 15.42 27.29 -8.75
N HIS A 112 14.19 27.65 -9.14
CA HIS A 112 13.96 28.72 -10.12
C HIS A 112 13.46 30.05 -9.57
N GLU A 113 13.27 30.24 -8.27
CA GLU A 113 13.15 31.59 -7.68
C GLU A 113 13.04 31.54 -6.15
N LEU A 114 14.14 31.83 -5.45
CA LEU A 114 14.06 32.44 -4.12
C LEU A 114 15.10 33.57 -4.02
N PRO A 115 14.66 34.84 -3.85
CA PRO A 115 15.55 35.93 -3.53
C PRO A 115 16.12 35.73 -2.12
N ALA A 116 17.37 36.11 -1.96
CA ALA A 116 18.13 36.04 -0.72
C ALA A 116 17.34 36.53 0.49
N ILE A 117 17.05 35.65 1.46
CA ILE A 117 16.66 36.04 2.81
C ILE A 117 17.85 35.79 3.73
N ARG A 118 18.58 36.88 3.94
CA ARG A 118 19.62 37.06 4.94
C ARG A 118 18.98 37.61 6.21
N THR A 119 18.84 36.78 7.25
CA THR A 119 18.65 37.18 8.66
C THR A 119 18.93 35.95 9.53
N MET A 120 20.15 35.73 10.03
CA MET A 120 20.70 36.21 11.31
C MET A 120 19.81 36.05 12.56
N ARG A 121 20.38 35.28 13.51
CA ARG A 121 20.24 35.27 14.98
C ARG A 121 19.04 34.57 15.63
N SER A 122 19.34 33.48 16.33
CA SER A 122 19.16 33.32 17.79
C SER A 122 19.99 32.12 18.24
N ASP A 123 21.14 32.33 18.87
CA ASP A 123 21.28 32.16 20.32
C ASP A 123 20.82 30.78 20.82
N MET A 124 21.70 29.79 20.73
CA MET A 124 21.64 28.62 21.61
C MET A 124 23.04 28.27 22.09
N LYS A 125 23.33 28.79 23.29
CA LYS A 125 24.52 28.58 24.09
C LYS A 125 24.31 27.30 24.91
N PRO A 126 25.03 26.20 24.70
CA PRO A 126 25.05 25.14 25.68
C PRO A 126 26.09 25.50 26.75
N THR A 127 25.59 26.01 27.88
CA THR A 127 26.32 26.07 29.15
C THR A 127 26.73 24.65 29.56
N ARG A 128 27.99 24.27 29.34
CA ARG A 128 28.60 23.11 29.99
C ARG A 128 29.27 23.60 31.29
N ARG A 129 28.57 23.38 32.40
CA ARG A 129 29.10 23.54 33.77
C ARG A 129 29.47 22.16 34.33
N ALA A 130 30.36 22.24 35.32
CA ALA A 130 30.85 21.22 36.24
C ALA A 130 32.04 20.41 35.72
N SER A 131 33.15 20.27 36.44
CA SER A 131 33.68 20.91 37.65
C SER A 131 35.10 20.32 37.87
N PRO A 132 35.93 20.91 38.75
CA PRO A 132 37.36 20.62 38.87
C PRO A 132 37.69 19.60 39.97
N ARG A 133 38.89 19.01 39.87
CA ARG A 133 39.91 18.72 40.92
C ARG A 133 40.82 17.60 40.37
N GLY A 134 42.12 17.84 40.22
CA GLY A 134 43.13 17.82 41.31
C GLY A 134 43.67 16.38 41.37
N TRP A 135 44.97 16.08 41.38
CA TRP A 135 46.13 16.75 41.94
C TRP A 135 47.34 16.52 41.02
#